data_AF-A0A841VKQ0-F1
#
_entry.id   AF-A0A841VKQ0-F1
#
_cell.length_a   1.000
_cell.length_b   1.000
_cell.length_c   1.000
_cell.angle_alpha   90.00
_cell.angle_beta   90.00
_cell.angle_gamma   90.00
#
_symmetry.space_group_name_H-M   'P 1'
#
loop_
_entity.id
_entity.type
_entity.pdbx_description
1 polymer ?
#
loop_
_entity_poly.entity_id
_entity_poly.type
_entity_poly.pdbx_seq_one_letter_code
_entity_poly.pdbx_strand_id
1 'polypeptide(L)'
;MELDVRNGHKEVIPSNHHPDFSQQGYQVISELGRNREGGRITYLANVLNSKQQVVIKEFCFARADADLSGVKAYQREIEILQQLNHSRIPRYIDSFEIPGAFYLVQEHKNAPSLGLKNSFHPEEIKQIALSILELLVYLQKQVPTIIHRDIKPENILVDEQLNAYLVDFGLARIQGAKIALSSFVAGTPGFMPPEEQFGHSLTEASDLYSLGATLICLLTNTRSVDIGKLIDDNYRFNFQQLVPQISPRFRSWLMKMVERNRKRRYANAAIALKALEPIEVIGTATRIDNLISTIKPIKRTTVLGLATVITLATMGATLMSCQPGSAVRQLLEARECQSWDLNASCQQKTGN
;
A
#
# COMPACT_ATOMS: atom_id res chain seq x y z
N MET A 1 3.83 -16.92 65.01
CA MET A 1 2.64 -16.83 65.89
C MET A 1 2.50 -15.37 66.23
N GLU A 2 1.45 -14.63 65.88
CA GLU A 2 0.07 -15.00 65.59
C GLU A 2 -0.50 -14.16 64.44
N LEU A 3 -1.48 -14.76 63.77
CA LEU A 3 -2.36 -14.18 62.78
C LEU A 3 -3.38 -13.27 63.49
N ASP A 4 -3.78 -12.16 62.87
CA ASP A 4 -5.21 -11.88 62.82
C ASP A 4 -5.62 -11.34 61.45
N VAL A 5 -6.64 -12.01 60.94
CA VAL A 5 -7.24 -11.92 59.63
C VAL A 5 -8.50 -11.09 59.80
N ARG A 6 -8.58 -9.91 59.19
CA ARG A 6 -9.87 -9.22 59.05
C ARG A 6 -10.08 -8.70 57.63
N ASN A 7 -10.94 -9.45 56.97
CA ASN A 7 -11.96 -9.01 56.03
C ASN A 7 -11.49 -8.38 54.72
N GLY A 8 -11.30 -9.29 53.76
CA GLY A 8 -11.54 -9.00 52.36
C GLY A 8 -13.00 -8.64 52.13
N HIS A 9 -13.22 -7.37 51.81
CA HIS A 9 -14.18 -6.93 50.80
C HIS A 9 -13.54 -5.73 50.11
N LYS A 10 -12.63 -5.99 49.15
CA LYS A 10 -12.40 -5.01 48.09
C LYS A 10 -13.66 -5.06 47.24
N GLU A 11 -14.63 -4.21 47.57
CA GLU A 11 -15.64 -3.82 46.60
C GLU A 11 -14.90 -3.30 45.37
N VAL A 12 -14.86 -4.13 44.33
CA VAL A 12 -14.57 -3.66 42.99
C VAL A 12 -15.79 -2.86 42.58
N ILE A 13 -15.77 -1.56 42.84
CA ILE A 13 -16.75 -0.63 42.28
C ILE A 13 -16.49 -0.63 40.77
N PRO A 14 -17.41 -1.14 39.92
CA PRO A 14 -17.29 -0.94 38.50
C PRO A 14 -17.66 0.53 38.27
N SER A 15 -16.67 1.41 38.16
CA SER A 15 -16.94 2.79 37.76
C SER A 15 -17.30 2.80 36.28
N ASN A 16 -18.55 2.46 35.97
CA ASN A 16 -19.20 2.61 34.65
C ASN A 16 -19.40 4.09 34.27
N HIS A 17 -18.61 5.00 34.82
CA HIS A 17 -18.69 6.43 34.51
C HIS A 17 -17.85 6.66 33.26
N HIS A 18 -18.51 6.58 32.10
CA HIS A 18 -18.00 7.17 30.88
C HIS A 18 -17.81 8.69 31.07
N PRO A 19 -16.89 9.33 30.33
CA PRO A 19 -16.75 10.78 30.40
C PRO A 19 -18.05 11.49 30.00
N ASP A 20 -18.38 12.57 30.72
CA ASP A 20 -19.56 13.38 30.44
C ASP A 20 -19.23 14.44 29.39
N PHE A 21 -19.75 14.23 28.17
CA PHE A 21 -19.65 15.18 27.05
C PHE A 21 -20.99 15.85 26.75
N SER A 22 -21.91 15.90 27.72
CA SER A 22 -23.25 16.45 27.54
C SER A 22 -23.22 17.94 27.18
N GLN A 23 -22.28 18.71 27.74
CA GLN A 23 -22.06 20.11 27.39
C GLN A 23 -21.62 20.31 25.94
N GLN A 24 -20.96 19.31 25.35
CA GLN A 24 -20.53 19.30 23.95
C GLN A 24 -21.58 18.67 23.03
N GLY A 25 -22.74 18.27 23.57
CA GLY A 25 -23.82 17.70 22.77
C GLY A 25 -23.70 16.19 22.54
N TYR A 26 -22.89 15.47 23.31
CA TYR A 26 -22.68 14.03 23.13
C TYR A 26 -22.95 13.21 24.40
N GLN A 27 -23.49 12.01 24.23
CA GLN A 27 -23.63 11.01 25.28
C GLN A 27 -22.81 9.77 24.94
N VAL A 28 -21.76 9.50 25.73
CA VAL A 28 -20.92 8.32 25.52
C VAL A 28 -21.70 7.03 25.85
N ILE A 29 -21.61 6.06 24.95
CA ILE A 29 -22.25 4.75 25.04
C ILE A 29 -21.23 3.71 25.51
N SER A 30 -20.04 3.71 24.92
CA SER A 30 -19.00 2.73 25.22
C SER A 30 -17.60 3.21 24.79
N GLU A 31 -16.58 2.57 25.34
CA GLU A 31 -15.20 2.67 24.85
C GLU A 31 -14.99 1.62 23.75
N LEU A 32 -14.56 2.06 22.57
CA LEU A 32 -14.24 1.20 21.42
C LEU A 32 -12.78 0.72 21.45
N GLY A 33 -11.89 1.49 22.06
CA GLY A 33 -10.48 1.13 22.16
C GLY A 33 -9.65 2.16 22.93
N ARG A 34 -8.50 1.71 23.44
CA ARG A 34 -7.58 2.53 24.23
C ARG A 34 -6.14 2.16 23.95
N ASN A 35 -5.34 3.14 23.56
CA ASN A 35 -3.89 3.05 23.46
C ASN A 35 -3.27 3.87 24.58
N ARG A 36 -2.86 3.18 25.66
CA ARG A 36 -2.30 3.81 26.88
C ARG A 36 -0.95 4.49 26.62
N GLU A 37 -0.12 3.92 25.74
CA GLU A 37 1.22 4.45 25.45
C GLU A 37 1.15 5.70 24.58
N GLY A 38 0.17 5.77 23.68
CA GLY A 38 -0.07 6.93 22.81
C GLY A 38 -1.03 7.98 23.36
N GLY A 39 -1.58 7.78 24.57
CA GLY A 39 -2.56 8.69 25.17
C GLY A 39 -3.86 8.82 24.36
N ARG A 40 -4.31 7.75 23.69
CA ARG A 40 -5.52 7.81 22.85
C ARG A 40 -6.62 6.91 23.38
N ILE A 41 -7.85 7.42 23.40
CA ILE A 41 -9.06 6.66 23.72
C ILE A 41 -10.10 6.93 22.65
N THR A 42 -10.84 5.91 22.24
CA THR A 42 -11.90 6.03 21.23
C THR A 42 -13.22 5.61 21.87
N TYR A 43 -14.22 6.46 21.73
CA TYR A 43 -15.55 6.28 22.28
C TYR A 43 -16.60 6.19 21.18
N LEU A 44 -17.62 5.37 21.40
CA LEU A 44 -18.89 5.46 20.69
C LEU A 44 -19.82 6.37 21.48
N ALA A 45 -20.46 7.33 20.81
CA ALA A 45 -21.40 8.26 21.46
C ALA A 45 -22.64 8.50 20.59
N ASN A 46 -23.75 8.88 21.23
CA ASN A 46 -24.91 9.45 20.57
C ASN A 46 -24.77 10.98 20.53
N VAL A 47 -25.23 11.61 19.45
CA VAL A 47 -25.52 13.05 19.46
C VAL A 47 -26.78 13.27 20.31
N LEU A 48 -26.72 14.18 21.28
CA LEU A 48 -27.85 14.50 22.14
C LEU A 48 -29.06 14.93 21.30
N ASN A 49 -30.25 14.49 21.72
CA ASN A 49 -31.52 14.74 21.03
C ASN A 49 -31.59 14.19 19.59
N SER A 50 -30.68 13.28 19.22
CA SER A 50 -30.64 12.61 17.92
C SER A 50 -30.43 11.11 18.10
N LYS A 51 -30.77 10.34 17.05
CA LYS A 51 -30.43 8.90 16.95
C LYS A 51 -29.08 8.68 16.26
N GLN A 52 -28.41 9.76 15.84
CA GLN A 52 -27.13 9.67 15.15
C GLN A 52 -26.02 9.27 16.12
N GLN A 53 -25.24 8.27 15.74
CA GLN A 53 -24.04 7.85 16.44
C GLN A 53 -22.79 8.48 15.82
N VAL A 54 -21.80 8.74 16.68
CA VAL A 54 -20.50 9.30 16.32
C VAL A 54 -19.39 8.56 17.05
N VAL A 55 -18.19 8.65 16.48
CA VAL A 55 -16.96 8.21 17.14
C VAL A 55 -16.22 9.44 17.66
N ILE A 56 -15.88 9.43 18.94
CA ILE A 56 -15.09 10.49 19.58
C ILE A 56 -13.71 9.93 19.90
N LYS A 57 -12.67 10.48 19.29
CA LYS A 57 -11.28 10.16 19.57
C LYS A 57 -10.69 11.20 20.51
N GLU A 58 -10.32 10.76 21.70
CA GLU A 58 -9.59 11.53 22.68
C GLU A 58 -8.07 11.40 22.47
N PHE A 59 -7.39 12.53 22.59
CA PHE A 59 -5.94 12.65 22.62
C PHE A 59 -5.55 13.32 23.94
N CYS A 60 -5.09 12.53 24.92
CA CYS A 60 -4.72 12.98 26.27
C CYS A 60 -3.26 13.46 26.35
N PHE A 61 -3.03 14.60 27.00
CA PHE A 61 -1.70 15.23 27.15
C PHE A 61 -1.28 15.41 28.61
N ALA A 62 -1.77 14.57 29.53
CA ALA A 62 -1.65 14.77 30.98
C ALA A 62 -0.23 14.59 31.58
N ARG A 63 0.85 14.77 30.82
CA ARG A 63 2.23 14.78 31.35
C ARG A 63 2.93 16.07 30.95
N ALA A 64 3.71 16.65 31.86
CA ALA A 64 4.55 17.84 31.64
C ALA A 64 5.58 17.69 30.50
N ASP A 65 5.69 16.48 29.94
CA ASP A 65 6.58 16.07 28.86
C ASP A 65 5.81 15.84 27.54
N ALA A 66 4.58 16.38 27.42
CA ALA A 66 3.62 16.09 26.36
C ALA A 66 4.27 16.01 24.97
N ASP A 67 4.22 14.82 24.38
CA ASP A 67 4.81 14.55 23.07
C ASP A 67 4.08 15.38 22.01
N LEU A 68 4.80 16.36 21.44
CA LEU A 68 4.35 17.17 20.30
C LEU A 68 3.85 16.30 19.13
N SER A 69 4.22 15.02 19.06
CA SER A 69 3.71 14.06 18.06
C SER A 69 2.20 13.81 18.19
N GLY A 70 1.64 13.78 19.41
CA GLY A 70 0.21 13.52 19.65
C GLY A 70 -0.67 14.67 19.16
N VAL A 71 -0.29 15.92 19.48
CA VAL A 71 -0.96 17.13 18.99
C VAL A 71 -0.90 17.19 17.46
N LYS A 72 0.27 16.89 16.89
CA LYS A 72 0.46 16.83 15.42
C LYS A 72 -0.31 15.71 14.75
N ALA A 73 -0.69 14.65 15.47
CA ALA A 73 -1.52 13.58 14.92
C ALA A 73 -3.00 13.97 14.92
N TYR A 74 -3.50 14.54 16.02
CA TYR A 74 -4.85 15.08 16.14
C TYR A 74 -5.16 16.11 15.06
N GLN A 75 -4.36 17.18 15.00
CA GLN A 75 -4.56 18.28 14.06
C GLN A 75 -4.55 17.80 12.61
N ARG A 76 -3.65 16.85 12.32
CA ARG A 76 -3.51 16.31 10.98
C ARG A 76 -4.66 15.39 10.58
N GLU A 77 -5.16 14.58 11.49
CA GLU A 77 -6.32 13.74 11.21
C GLU A 77 -7.52 14.60 10.84
N ILE A 78 -7.75 15.70 11.57
CA ILE A 78 -8.77 16.71 11.23
C ILE A 78 -8.53 17.28 9.84
N GLU A 79 -7.34 17.81 9.57
CA GLU A 79 -7.00 18.45 8.28
C GLU A 79 -7.23 17.50 7.10
N ILE A 80 -6.86 16.23 7.26
CA ILE A 80 -7.06 15.20 6.22
C ILE A 80 -8.55 14.89 6.08
N LEU A 81 -9.26 14.56 7.16
CA LEU A 81 -10.68 14.18 7.09
C LEU A 81 -11.57 15.30 6.55
N GLN A 82 -11.23 16.57 6.81
CA GLN A 82 -11.95 17.72 6.25
C GLN A 82 -11.81 17.84 4.71
N GLN A 83 -10.73 17.30 4.14
CA GLN A 83 -10.49 17.29 2.69
C GLN A 83 -11.13 16.08 2.00
N LEU A 84 -11.52 15.06 2.76
CA LEU A 84 -12.06 13.81 2.23
C LEU A 84 -13.59 13.83 2.21
N ASN A 85 -14.14 13.32 1.12
CA ASN A 85 -15.58 13.11 0.94
C ASN A 85 -15.80 11.78 0.20
N HIS A 86 -15.92 10.71 0.97
CA HIS A 86 -16.15 9.36 0.44
C HIS A 86 -17.00 8.53 1.41
N SER A 87 -18.00 7.82 0.90
CA SER A 87 -18.96 7.07 1.74
C SER A 87 -18.33 5.98 2.61
N ARG A 88 -17.17 5.45 2.22
CA ARG A 88 -16.42 4.42 2.96
C ARG A 88 -15.27 4.98 3.82
N ILE A 89 -15.24 6.29 4.05
CA ILE A 89 -14.31 6.96 4.98
C ILE A 89 -15.17 7.74 6.00
N PRO A 90 -14.86 7.71 7.31
CA PRO A 90 -15.54 8.56 8.28
C PRO A 90 -15.44 10.04 7.89
N ARG A 91 -16.58 10.74 7.83
CA ARG A 91 -16.53 12.19 7.68
C ARG A 91 -16.16 12.85 8.99
N TYR A 92 -15.36 13.92 8.92
CA TYR A 92 -15.23 14.87 10.01
C TYR A 92 -16.60 15.46 10.37
N ILE A 93 -16.90 15.56 11.66
CA ILE A 93 -18.13 16.18 12.18
C ILE A 93 -17.79 17.44 12.96
N ASP A 94 -16.94 17.30 13.98
CA ASP A 94 -16.65 18.37 14.93
C ASP A 94 -15.34 18.08 15.68
N SER A 95 -14.87 19.05 16.45
CA SER A 95 -13.74 18.88 17.35
C SER A 95 -13.84 19.84 18.53
N PHE A 96 -13.44 19.41 19.71
CA PHE A 96 -13.47 20.23 20.91
C PHE A 96 -12.30 19.95 21.84
N GLU A 97 -12.11 20.84 22.80
CA GLU A 97 -11.03 20.79 23.79
C GLU A 97 -11.62 20.79 25.20
N ILE A 98 -11.05 19.95 26.07
CA ILE A 98 -11.29 19.96 27.51
C ILE A 98 -9.91 20.05 28.16
N PRO A 99 -9.72 20.78 29.29
CA PRO A 99 -8.40 20.94 29.89
C PRO A 99 -7.60 19.62 29.99
N GLY A 100 -6.51 19.55 29.23
CA GLY A 100 -5.61 18.37 29.18
C GLY A 100 -5.85 17.38 28.04
N ALA A 101 -6.86 17.58 27.19
CA ALA A 101 -7.16 16.68 26.07
C ALA A 101 -7.87 17.36 24.89
N PHE A 102 -7.62 16.83 23.69
CA PHE A 102 -8.29 17.24 22.46
C PHE A 102 -9.17 16.10 21.95
N TYR A 103 -10.31 16.44 21.36
CA TYR A 103 -11.30 15.49 20.90
C TYR A 103 -11.64 15.73 19.44
N LEU A 104 -11.56 14.67 18.64
CA LEU A 104 -12.04 14.62 17.26
C LEU A 104 -13.36 13.85 17.24
N VAL A 105 -14.41 14.45 16.68
CA VAL A 105 -15.70 13.81 16.44
C VAL A 105 -15.83 13.50 14.96
N GLN A 106 -16.09 12.24 14.65
CA GLN A 106 -16.26 11.76 13.28
C GLN A 106 -17.48 10.84 13.15
N GLU A 107 -17.91 10.63 11.92
CA GLU A 107 -18.99 9.70 11.59
C GLU A 107 -18.70 8.29 12.11
N HIS A 108 -19.69 7.69 12.79
CA HIS A 108 -19.66 6.27 13.12
C HIS A 108 -20.01 5.43 11.89
N LYS A 109 -19.07 4.58 11.45
CA LYS A 109 -19.35 3.53 10.47
C LYS A 109 -19.81 2.29 11.20
N ASN A 110 -21.08 1.90 10.99
CA ASN A 110 -21.69 0.75 11.64
C ASN A 110 -21.21 -0.57 11.00
N ALA A 111 -19.95 -0.91 11.26
CA ALA A 111 -19.31 -2.12 10.75
C ALA A 111 -18.24 -2.59 11.76
N PRO A 112 -18.12 -3.90 12.05
CA PRO A 112 -17.07 -4.43 12.90
C PRO A 112 -15.68 -4.31 12.25
N SER A 113 -14.65 -4.17 13.09
CA SER A 113 -13.25 -4.21 12.67
C SER A 113 -12.83 -5.61 12.20
N LEU A 114 -12.03 -5.70 11.14
CA LEU A 114 -11.40 -6.96 10.72
C LEU A 114 -10.51 -7.55 11.82
N GLY A 115 -9.96 -6.73 12.72
CA GLY A 115 -9.17 -7.19 13.86
C GLY A 115 -9.96 -8.02 14.89
N LEU A 116 -11.30 -7.98 14.86
CA LEU A 116 -12.16 -8.76 15.75
C LEU A 116 -12.69 -10.06 15.13
N LYS A 117 -12.64 -10.17 13.79
CA LYS A 117 -13.27 -11.29 13.07
C LYS A 117 -12.23 -12.35 12.73
N ASN A 118 -12.49 -13.57 13.20
CA ASN A 118 -11.49 -14.65 13.24
C ASN A 118 -11.47 -15.57 12.01
N SER A 119 -12.26 -15.30 10.96
CA SER A 119 -12.17 -16.07 9.71
C SER A 119 -12.95 -15.42 8.57
N PHE A 120 -12.36 -15.45 7.38
CA PHE A 120 -12.99 -15.10 6.11
C PHE A 120 -12.63 -16.15 5.07
N HIS A 121 -13.60 -16.48 4.22
CA HIS A 121 -13.33 -17.29 3.04
C HIS A 121 -12.44 -16.50 2.07
N PRO A 122 -11.51 -17.15 1.32
CA PRO A 122 -10.61 -16.43 0.42
C PRO A 122 -11.32 -15.53 -0.60
N GLU A 123 -12.50 -15.93 -1.08
CA GLU A 123 -13.30 -15.09 -1.98
C GLU A 123 -13.81 -13.81 -1.30
N GLU A 124 -14.20 -13.88 -0.02
CA GLU A 124 -14.56 -12.69 0.76
C GLU A 124 -13.35 -11.77 0.94
N ILE A 125 -12.17 -12.33 1.15
CA ILE A 125 -10.92 -11.57 1.25
C ILE A 125 -10.60 -10.84 -0.07
N LYS A 126 -10.89 -11.44 -1.23
CA LYS A 126 -10.80 -10.73 -2.51
C LYS A 126 -11.78 -9.57 -2.59
N GLN A 127 -13.04 -9.75 -2.17
CA GLN A 127 -14.01 -8.66 -2.16
C GLN A 127 -13.57 -7.50 -1.26
N ILE A 128 -13.05 -7.80 -0.07
CA ILE A 128 -12.44 -6.82 0.83
C ILE A 128 -11.25 -6.12 0.15
N ALA A 129 -10.38 -6.87 -0.51
CA ALA A 129 -9.23 -6.30 -1.24
C ALA A 129 -9.66 -5.33 -2.34
N LEU A 130 -10.66 -5.70 -3.16
CA LEU A 130 -11.23 -4.83 -4.19
C LEU A 130 -11.78 -3.54 -3.56
N SER A 131 -12.56 -3.69 -2.48
CA SER A 131 -13.17 -2.56 -1.76
C SER A 131 -12.13 -1.58 -1.22
N ILE A 132 -11.04 -2.08 -0.63
CA ILE A 132 -9.94 -1.22 -0.12
C ILE A 132 -9.14 -0.62 -1.27
N LEU A 133 -8.88 -1.35 -2.35
CA LEU A 133 -8.15 -0.82 -3.50
C LEU A 133 -8.89 0.36 -4.15
N GLU A 134 -10.22 0.32 -4.23
CA GLU A 134 -11.02 1.47 -4.69
C GLU A 134 -10.86 2.70 -3.79
N LEU A 135 -10.84 2.50 -2.46
CA LEU A 135 -10.54 3.56 -1.48
C LEU A 135 -9.14 4.14 -1.69
N LEU A 136 -8.14 3.29 -1.90
CA LEU A 136 -6.77 3.73 -2.18
C LEU A 136 -6.68 4.48 -3.51
N VAL A 137 -7.43 4.07 -4.54
CA VAL A 137 -7.53 4.84 -5.79
C VAL A 137 -8.09 6.24 -5.51
N TYR A 138 -9.10 6.35 -4.65
CA TYR A 138 -9.67 7.65 -4.26
C TYR A 138 -8.66 8.53 -3.51
N LEU A 139 -7.92 7.98 -2.54
CA LEU A 139 -6.88 8.71 -1.79
C LEU A 139 -5.72 9.15 -2.69
N GLN A 140 -5.32 8.29 -3.62
CA GLN A 140 -4.23 8.57 -4.56
C GLN A 140 -4.57 9.64 -5.59
N LYS A 141 -5.87 9.85 -5.87
CA LYS A 141 -6.38 10.93 -6.73
C LYS A 141 -6.46 12.30 -6.06
N GLN A 142 -6.30 12.39 -4.74
CA GLN A 142 -6.27 13.67 -4.06
C GLN A 142 -5.06 14.49 -4.52
N VAL A 143 -5.18 15.81 -4.52
CA VAL A 143 -4.10 16.72 -4.91
C VAL A 143 -3.80 17.64 -3.73
N PRO A 144 -2.67 17.44 -3.04
CA PRO A 144 -1.67 16.38 -3.24
C PRO A 144 -2.12 14.99 -2.77
N THR A 145 -1.48 13.93 -3.27
CA THR A 145 -1.81 12.53 -2.97
C THR A 145 -1.76 12.25 -1.46
N ILE A 146 -2.74 11.50 -0.95
CA ILE A 146 -2.82 11.09 0.45
C ILE A 146 -2.38 9.62 0.59
N ILE A 147 -1.45 9.37 1.52
CA ILE A 147 -0.97 8.04 1.90
C ILE A 147 -1.43 7.77 3.33
N HIS A 148 -2.09 6.64 3.58
CA HIS A 148 -2.69 6.32 4.88
C HIS A 148 -1.67 5.90 5.94
N ARG A 149 -0.68 5.07 5.57
CA ARG A 149 0.46 4.63 6.42
C ARG A 149 0.15 3.70 7.60
N ASP A 150 -1.10 3.30 7.81
CA ASP A 150 -1.47 2.37 8.91
C ASP A 150 -2.62 1.45 8.50
N ILE A 151 -2.51 0.88 7.30
CA ILE A 151 -3.48 -0.11 6.82
C ILE A 151 -3.16 -1.45 7.48
N LYS A 152 -4.11 -1.93 8.28
CA LYS A 152 -4.05 -3.17 9.06
C LYS A 152 -5.47 -3.63 9.40
N PRO A 153 -5.69 -4.88 9.83
CA PRO A 153 -7.02 -5.37 10.16
C PRO A 153 -7.79 -4.48 11.15
N GLU A 154 -7.13 -3.90 12.14
CA GLU A 154 -7.77 -3.07 13.16
C GLU A 154 -8.40 -1.79 12.59
N ASN A 155 -7.78 -1.23 11.54
CA ASN A 155 -8.15 0.04 10.90
C ASN A 155 -9.06 -0.13 9.68
N ILE A 156 -9.54 -1.36 9.43
CA ILE A 156 -10.51 -1.64 8.38
C ILE A 156 -11.76 -2.21 9.04
N LEU A 157 -12.89 -1.55 8.83
CA LEU A 157 -14.19 -2.07 9.20
C LEU A 157 -14.84 -2.75 8.00
N VAL A 158 -15.64 -3.78 8.21
CA VAL A 158 -16.33 -4.47 7.12
C VAL A 158 -17.79 -4.73 7.48
N ASP A 159 -18.72 -4.36 6.60
CA ASP A 159 -20.13 -4.69 6.79
C ASP A 159 -20.48 -6.09 6.27
N GLU A 160 -21.75 -6.49 6.44
CA GLU A 160 -22.26 -7.78 6.00
C GLU A 160 -22.21 -7.97 4.47
N GLN A 161 -22.12 -6.88 3.72
CA GLN A 161 -22.02 -6.88 2.25
C GLN A 161 -20.55 -6.82 1.78
N LEU A 162 -19.59 -6.96 2.70
CA LEU A 162 -18.15 -6.89 2.43
C LEU A 162 -17.66 -5.53 1.91
N ASN A 163 -18.41 -4.45 2.15
CA ASN A 163 -17.86 -3.12 1.94
C ASN A 163 -16.87 -2.83 3.05
N ALA A 164 -15.63 -2.51 2.65
CA ALA A 164 -14.58 -2.12 3.57
C ALA A 164 -14.63 -0.61 3.80
N TYR A 165 -14.54 -0.20 5.06
CA TYR A 165 -14.42 1.19 5.49
C TYR A 165 -13.03 1.38 6.07
N LEU A 166 -12.30 2.37 5.57
CA LEU A 166 -10.95 2.68 6.06
C LEU A 166 -11.05 3.76 7.13
N VAL A 167 -10.50 3.49 8.30
CA VAL A 167 -10.56 4.38 9.47
C VAL A 167 -9.16 4.65 10.02
N ASP A 168 -9.06 5.66 10.87
CA ASP A 168 -7.83 6.08 11.55
C ASP A 168 -6.75 6.72 10.66
N PHE A 169 -6.96 8.00 10.36
CA PHE A 169 -6.06 8.80 9.53
C PHE A 169 -4.98 9.53 10.35
N GLY A 170 -4.78 9.20 11.63
CA GLY A 170 -3.78 9.86 12.48
C GLY A 170 -2.34 9.75 11.97
N LEU A 171 -2.03 8.68 11.22
CA LEU A 171 -0.73 8.50 10.57
C LEU A 171 -0.70 8.94 9.10
N ALA A 172 -1.86 9.24 8.51
CA ALA A 172 -1.96 9.61 7.11
C ALA A 172 -1.21 10.90 6.79
N ARG A 173 -0.67 11.03 5.57
CA ARG A 173 0.14 12.17 5.15
C ARG A 173 -0.11 12.52 3.70
N ILE A 174 0.06 13.80 3.41
CA ILE A 174 0.25 14.31 2.06
C ILE A 174 1.62 13.86 1.54
N GLN A 175 1.66 13.28 0.35
CA GLN A 175 2.90 12.88 -0.33
C GLN A 175 3.81 14.11 -0.55
N GLY A 176 5.10 13.95 -0.28
CA GLY A 176 6.09 15.04 -0.40
C GLY A 176 6.25 15.91 0.86
N ALA A 177 5.40 15.77 1.87
CA ALA A 177 5.61 16.42 3.16
C ALA A 177 6.88 15.86 3.84
N LYS A 178 7.73 16.73 4.41
CA LYS A 178 8.94 16.32 5.14
C LYS A 178 8.56 15.42 6.32
N ILE A 179 9.19 14.24 6.41
CA ILE A 179 8.98 13.32 7.51
C ILE A 179 9.80 13.81 8.70
N ALA A 180 9.13 14.13 9.82
CA ALA A 180 9.80 14.41 11.07
C ALA A 180 10.40 13.12 11.65
N LEU A 181 11.55 13.19 12.32
CA LEU A 181 12.24 12.01 12.86
C LEU A 181 11.34 11.15 13.78
N SER A 182 10.46 11.79 14.56
CA SER A 182 9.50 11.12 15.43
C SER A 182 8.37 10.39 14.70
N SER A 183 8.18 10.63 13.40
CA SER A 183 7.19 9.94 12.57
C SER A 183 7.71 8.65 11.93
N PHE A 184 9.02 8.35 12.04
CA PHE A 184 9.61 7.11 11.51
C PHE A 184 9.30 5.87 12.37
N VAL A 185 8.99 6.08 13.66
CA VAL A 185 8.60 5.00 14.60
C VAL A 185 7.08 4.80 14.64
N ALA A 186 6.33 5.53 13.81
CA ALA A 186 4.88 5.52 13.83
C ALA A 186 4.33 4.52 12.80
N GLY A 187 3.80 3.39 13.28
CA GLY A 187 3.09 2.37 12.50
C GLY A 187 3.19 1.00 13.16
N THR A 188 2.45 0.03 12.65
CA THR A 188 2.32 -1.29 13.30
C THR A 188 3.34 -2.28 12.72
N PRO A 189 4.26 -2.85 13.55
CA PRO A 189 5.25 -3.80 13.07
C PRO A 189 4.65 -4.95 12.26
N GLY A 190 5.26 -5.26 11.11
CA GLY A 190 4.82 -6.30 10.19
C GLY A 190 3.81 -5.85 9.12
N PHE A 191 3.03 -4.78 9.36
CA PHE A 191 2.22 -4.13 8.31
C PHE A 191 2.93 -2.93 7.66
N MET A 192 3.86 -2.33 8.39
CA MET A 192 4.67 -1.21 7.91
C MET A 192 5.62 -1.64 6.77
N PRO A 193 5.64 -0.95 5.62
CA PRO A 193 6.54 -1.26 4.52
C PRO A 193 8.01 -1.01 4.89
N PRO A 194 8.98 -1.75 4.30
CA PRO A 194 10.39 -1.60 4.65
C PRO A 194 10.93 -0.18 4.45
N GLU A 195 10.51 0.52 3.40
CA GLU A 195 10.94 1.91 3.17
C GLU A 195 10.51 2.87 4.28
N GLU A 196 9.40 2.59 4.98
CA GLU A 196 8.95 3.41 6.10
C GLU A 196 9.80 3.14 7.35
N GLN A 197 10.12 1.87 7.61
CA GLN A 197 11.01 1.45 8.70
C GLN A 197 12.41 2.06 8.58
N PHE A 198 12.91 2.22 7.36
CA PHE A 198 14.20 2.84 7.07
C PHE A 198 14.14 4.36 6.89
N GLY A 199 12.96 4.97 7.08
CA GLY A 199 12.77 6.42 6.95
C GLY A 199 12.96 6.98 5.55
N HIS A 200 12.79 6.15 4.52
CA HIS A 200 12.77 6.59 3.13
C HIS A 200 11.41 7.20 2.76
N SER A 201 11.39 7.96 1.67
CA SER A 201 10.15 8.55 1.15
C SER A 201 9.12 7.49 0.76
N LEU A 202 7.89 7.71 1.21
CA LEU A 202 6.74 6.88 0.91
C LEU A 202 6.13 7.25 -0.44
N THR A 203 5.46 6.28 -1.03
CA THR A 203 4.77 6.39 -2.32
C THR A 203 3.41 5.72 -2.23
N GLU A 204 2.60 5.85 -3.27
CA GLU A 204 1.34 5.13 -3.44
C GLU A 204 1.51 3.60 -3.27
N ALA A 205 2.67 3.07 -3.66
CA ALA A 205 3.02 1.67 -3.49
C ALA A 205 3.23 1.26 -2.02
N SER A 206 3.44 2.20 -1.10
CA SER A 206 3.66 1.94 0.32
C SER A 206 2.38 1.41 0.99
N ASP A 207 1.23 2.03 0.74
CA ASP A 207 -0.07 1.53 1.22
C ASP A 207 -0.44 0.16 0.60
N LEU A 208 0.05 -0.16 -0.60
CA LEU A 208 -0.17 -1.48 -1.22
C LEU A 208 0.55 -2.60 -0.47
N TYR A 209 1.73 -2.32 0.10
CA TYR A 209 2.42 -3.31 0.94
C TYR A 209 1.60 -3.59 2.20
N SER A 210 1.12 -2.55 2.87
CA SER A 210 0.33 -2.68 4.10
C SER A 210 -1.00 -3.40 3.84
N LEU A 211 -1.66 -3.11 2.71
CA LEU A 211 -2.81 -3.89 2.27
C LEU A 211 -2.43 -5.36 2.00
N GLY A 212 -1.35 -5.63 1.28
CA GLY A 212 -0.88 -6.99 1.02
C GLY A 212 -0.61 -7.78 2.32
N ALA A 213 0.05 -7.16 3.30
CA ALA A 213 0.29 -7.74 4.62
C ALA A 213 -1.02 -8.00 5.38
N THR A 214 -1.99 -7.09 5.29
CA THR A 214 -3.35 -7.26 5.83
C THR A 214 -4.04 -8.47 5.22
N LEU A 215 -4.03 -8.60 3.89
CA LEU A 215 -4.66 -9.73 3.21
C LEU A 215 -4.00 -11.07 3.55
N ILE A 216 -2.66 -11.10 3.67
CA ILE A 216 -1.93 -12.28 4.14
C ILE A 216 -2.37 -12.64 5.56
N CYS A 217 -2.44 -11.66 6.46
CA CYS A 217 -2.89 -11.85 7.84
C CYS A 217 -4.26 -12.53 7.93
N LEU A 218 -5.22 -12.08 7.10
CA LEU A 218 -6.56 -12.65 7.00
C LEU A 218 -6.53 -14.08 6.42
N LEU A 219 -5.79 -14.30 5.33
CA LEU A 219 -5.73 -15.59 4.64
C LEU A 219 -5.12 -16.69 5.51
N THR A 220 -4.10 -16.34 6.30
CA THR A 220 -3.42 -17.28 7.20
C THR A 220 -4.07 -17.37 8.57
N ASN A 221 -5.16 -16.62 8.81
CA ASN A 221 -5.78 -16.44 10.12
C ASN A 221 -4.76 -16.16 11.24
N THR A 222 -3.74 -15.36 10.92
CA THR A 222 -2.68 -15.00 11.86
C THR A 222 -3.14 -13.77 12.64
N ARG A 223 -2.89 -13.76 13.95
CA ARG A 223 -3.16 -12.56 14.76
C ARG A 223 -2.26 -11.43 14.29
N SER A 224 -2.76 -10.20 14.24
CA SER A 224 -1.97 -9.04 13.78
C SER A 224 -0.64 -8.89 14.52
N VAL A 225 -0.61 -9.17 15.83
CA VAL A 225 0.62 -9.14 16.65
C VAL A 225 1.67 -10.18 16.26
N ASP A 226 1.26 -11.23 15.54
CA ASP A 226 2.12 -12.34 15.10
C ASP A 226 2.50 -12.24 13.62
N ILE A 227 1.98 -11.26 12.87
CA ILE A 227 2.21 -11.17 11.41
C ILE A 227 3.70 -11.06 11.06
N GLY A 228 4.49 -10.41 11.92
CA GLY A 228 5.94 -10.28 11.77
C GLY A 228 6.67 -11.63 11.74
N LYS A 229 6.10 -12.69 12.33
CA LYS A 229 6.68 -14.05 12.31
C LYS A 229 6.62 -14.69 10.92
N LEU A 230 5.77 -14.18 10.02
CA LEU A 230 5.70 -14.65 8.64
C LEU A 230 6.74 -13.97 7.74
N ILE A 231 7.52 -13.02 8.26
CA ILE A 231 8.48 -12.22 7.50
C ILE A 231 9.90 -12.71 7.84
N ASP A 232 10.70 -13.02 6.83
CA ASP A 232 12.13 -13.36 7.03
C ASP A 232 13.01 -12.11 7.15
N ASP A 233 14.29 -12.31 7.48
CA ASP A 233 15.30 -11.24 7.59
C ASP A 233 15.51 -10.45 6.28
N ASN A 234 15.03 -10.98 5.14
CA ASN A 234 15.07 -10.31 3.85
C ASN A 234 13.78 -9.53 3.54
N TYR A 235 12.86 -9.40 4.50
CA TYR A 235 11.54 -8.78 4.34
C TYR A 235 10.64 -9.51 3.33
N ARG A 236 10.72 -10.83 3.26
CA ARG A 236 9.84 -11.66 2.42
C ARG A 236 8.82 -12.40 3.27
N PHE A 237 7.58 -12.39 2.80
CA PHE A 237 6.50 -13.15 3.42
C PHE A 237 6.56 -14.64 3.04
N ASN A 238 6.53 -15.49 4.06
CA ASN A 238 6.53 -16.95 3.99
C ASN A 238 5.18 -17.51 4.48
N PHE A 239 4.16 -17.41 3.63
CA PHE A 239 2.78 -17.85 3.97
C PHE A 239 2.26 -18.96 3.06
N GLN A 240 3.01 -19.32 2.02
CA GLN A 240 2.58 -20.19 0.92
C GLN A 240 2.15 -21.59 1.37
N GLN A 241 2.78 -22.11 2.44
CA GLN A 241 2.45 -23.41 3.02
C GLN A 241 1.21 -23.37 3.91
N LEU A 242 0.86 -22.19 4.44
CA LEU A 242 -0.30 -22.00 5.32
C LEU A 242 -1.61 -21.89 4.54
N VAL A 243 -1.53 -21.54 3.25
CA VAL A 243 -2.70 -21.33 2.38
C VAL A 243 -2.57 -22.09 1.05
N PRO A 244 -2.44 -23.42 1.07
CA PRO A 244 -2.26 -24.22 -0.15
C PRO A 244 -3.42 -24.09 -1.15
N GLN A 245 -4.61 -23.71 -0.69
CA GLN A 245 -5.84 -23.60 -1.47
C GLN A 245 -5.90 -22.38 -2.41
N ILE A 246 -5.08 -21.35 -2.20
CA ILE A 246 -5.12 -20.15 -3.05
C ILE A 246 -4.44 -20.40 -4.40
N SER A 247 -5.02 -19.83 -5.45
CA SER A 247 -4.53 -19.98 -6.82
C SER A 247 -3.12 -19.40 -6.99
N PRO A 248 -2.29 -19.96 -7.89
CA PRO A 248 -0.97 -19.40 -8.17
C PRO A 248 -1.01 -17.93 -8.63
N ARG A 249 -2.06 -17.53 -9.37
CA ARG A 249 -2.23 -16.16 -9.85
C ARG A 249 -2.52 -15.19 -8.70
N PHE A 250 -3.42 -15.56 -7.78
CA PHE A 250 -3.72 -14.72 -6.61
C PHE A 250 -2.53 -14.63 -5.67
N ARG A 251 -1.82 -15.75 -5.46
CA ARG A 251 -0.56 -15.77 -4.71
C ARG A 251 0.50 -14.85 -5.32
N SER A 252 0.69 -14.90 -6.64
CA SER A 252 1.65 -14.03 -7.34
C SER A 252 1.25 -12.56 -7.22
N TRP A 253 -0.04 -12.25 -7.32
CA TRP A 253 -0.56 -10.90 -7.12
C TRP A 253 -0.28 -10.39 -5.70
N LEU A 254 -0.54 -11.19 -4.66
CA LEU A 254 -0.22 -10.85 -3.27
C LEU A 254 1.28 -10.67 -3.03
N MET A 255 2.11 -11.60 -3.52
CA MET A 255 3.57 -11.50 -3.39
C MET A 255 4.09 -10.21 -4.03
N LYS A 256 3.50 -9.77 -5.14
CA LYS A 256 3.85 -8.50 -5.78
C LYS A 256 3.41 -7.29 -4.95
N MET A 257 2.30 -7.36 -4.22
CA MET A 257 1.87 -6.30 -3.29
C MET A 257 2.88 -6.11 -2.15
N VAL A 258 3.41 -7.20 -1.59
CA VAL A 258 4.32 -7.18 -0.43
C VAL A 258 5.81 -7.24 -0.80
N GLU A 259 6.16 -6.94 -2.04
CA GLU A 259 7.56 -6.96 -2.49
C GLU A 259 8.39 -5.89 -1.76
N ARG A 260 9.54 -6.29 -1.20
CA ARG A 260 10.43 -5.40 -0.42
C ARG A 260 10.78 -4.15 -1.21
N ASN A 261 11.20 -4.32 -2.47
CA ASN A 261 11.53 -3.18 -3.32
C ASN A 261 10.24 -2.57 -3.90
N ARG A 262 9.87 -1.38 -3.41
CA ARG A 262 8.67 -0.65 -3.90
C ARG A 262 8.61 -0.47 -5.41
N LYS A 263 9.75 -0.40 -6.12
CA LYS A 263 9.80 -0.30 -7.60
C LYS A 263 9.34 -1.57 -8.32
N ARG A 264 9.27 -2.70 -7.62
CA ARG A 264 8.82 -4.01 -8.13
C ARG A 264 7.38 -4.32 -7.74
N ARG A 265 6.76 -3.52 -6.85
CA ARG A 265 5.32 -3.57 -6.58
C ARG A 265 4.51 -3.01 -7.76
N TYR A 266 3.19 -3.07 -7.65
CA TYR A 266 2.34 -2.22 -8.48
C TYR A 266 2.64 -0.75 -8.17
N ALA A 267 2.67 0.09 -9.21
CA ALA A 267 3.03 1.49 -9.04
C ALA A 267 1.96 2.28 -8.26
N ASN A 268 0.69 1.89 -8.38
CA ASN A 268 -0.45 2.51 -7.70
C ASN A 268 -1.62 1.52 -7.55
N ALA A 269 -2.64 1.93 -6.78
CA ALA A 269 -3.80 1.10 -6.47
C ALA A 269 -4.65 0.79 -7.71
N ALA A 270 -4.74 1.69 -8.69
CA ALA A 270 -5.53 1.46 -9.90
C ALA A 270 -4.98 0.28 -10.73
N ILE A 271 -3.65 0.18 -10.83
CA ILE A 271 -2.99 -0.95 -11.51
C ILE A 271 -3.19 -2.24 -10.71
N ALA A 272 -3.06 -2.19 -9.38
CA ALA A 272 -3.26 -3.37 -8.53
C ALA A 272 -4.71 -3.88 -8.58
N LEU A 273 -5.69 -2.96 -8.57
CA LEU A 273 -7.13 -3.23 -8.69
C LEU A 273 -7.46 -3.94 -10.00
N LYS A 274 -7.08 -3.35 -11.13
CA LYS A 274 -7.30 -3.93 -12.47
C LYS A 274 -6.63 -5.28 -12.64
N ALA A 275 -5.48 -5.50 -11.99
CA ALA A 275 -4.80 -6.78 -12.01
C ALA A 275 -5.54 -7.86 -11.18
N LEU A 276 -6.26 -7.48 -10.12
CA LEU A 276 -6.97 -8.39 -9.22
C LEU A 276 -8.32 -8.87 -9.78
N GLU A 277 -9.07 -7.98 -10.44
CA GLU A 277 -10.42 -8.24 -10.96
C GLU A 277 -10.57 -9.63 -11.65
N PRO A 278 -9.73 -10.00 -12.63
CA PRO A 278 -9.89 -11.26 -13.37
C PRO A 278 -9.29 -12.49 -12.65
N ILE A 279 -8.69 -12.34 -11.48
CA ILE A 279 -7.99 -13.43 -10.79
C ILE A 279 -8.98 -14.23 -9.93
N GLU A 280 -9.11 -15.52 -10.21
CA GLU A 280 -9.79 -16.46 -9.31
C GLU A 280 -8.95 -16.70 -8.06
N VAL A 281 -9.58 -16.65 -6.88
CA VAL A 281 -8.85 -16.77 -5.60
C VAL A 281 -8.49 -18.20 -5.28
N ILE A 282 -9.42 -19.12 -5.50
CA ILE A 282 -9.26 -20.55 -5.24
C ILE A 282 -9.07 -21.27 -6.57
N GLY A 283 -8.16 -22.22 -6.60
CA GLY A 283 -7.96 -23.07 -7.76
C GLY A 283 -6.57 -23.69 -7.73
N THR A 284 -6.48 -24.98 -8.04
CA THR A 284 -5.21 -25.56 -8.47
C THR A 284 -4.86 -24.93 -9.81
N ALA A 285 -3.59 -24.62 -10.05
CA ALA A 285 -3.04 -24.21 -11.35
C ALA A 285 -3.88 -24.77 -12.52
N THR A 286 -4.77 -23.94 -13.07
CA THR A 286 -5.94 -24.40 -13.82
C THR A 286 -5.51 -24.76 -15.23
N ARG A 287 -5.23 -26.04 -15.49
CA ARG A 287 -5.17 -26.73 -16.80
C ARG A 287 -4.13 -26.23 -17.82
N ILE A 288 -3.89 -24.92 -17.91
CA ILE A 288 -2.92 -24.21 -18.72
C ILE A 288 -1.50 -24.46 -18.19
N ASP A 289 -1.26 -24.42 -16.88
CA ASP A 289 0.06 -24.74 -16.34
C ASP A 289 0.43 -26.22 -16.57
N ASN A 290 -0.56 -27.12 -16.52
CA ASN A 290 -0.38 -28.52 -16.90
C ASN A 290 -0.22 -28.69 -18.42
N LEU A 291 -0.90 -27.88 -19.25
CA LEU A 291 -0.70 -27.86 -20.71
C LEU A 291 0.70 -27.31 -21.05
N ILE A 292 1.14 -26.25 -20.38
CA ILE A 292 2.46 -25.64 -20.53
C ILE A 292 3.55 -26.58 -19.99
N SER A 293 3.31 -27.34 -18.93
CA SER A 293 4.23 -28.39 -18.47
C SER A 293 4.23 -29.62 -19.37
N THR A 294 3.17 -29.84 -20.17
CA THR A 294 3.11 -30.91 -21.18
C THR A 294 3.84 -30.49 -22.46
N ILE A 295 3.96 -29.19 -22.74
CA ILE A 295 4.88 -28.67 -23.75
C ILE A 295 6.29 -28.78 -23.18
N LYS A 296 6.98 -29.89 -23.48
CA LYS A 296 8.41 -30.03 -23.21
C LYS A 296 9.13 -28.77 -23.73
N PRO A 297 10.07 -28.17 -22.96
CA PRO A 297 10.94 -27.17 -23.54
C PRO A 297 11.68 -27.84 -24.70
N ILE A 298 11.48 -27.33 -25.92
CA ILE A 298 12.33 -27.69 -27.05
C ILE A 298 13.74 -27.32 -26.61
N LYS A 299 14.55 -28.33 -26.28
CA LYS A 299 15.95 -28.17 -25.96
C LYS A 299 16.60 -27.50 -27.17
N ARG A 300 17.04 -26.26 -27.04
CA ARG A 300 17.99 -25.64 -27.97
C ARG A 300 19.36 -26.28 -27.79
N THR A 301 19.50 -27.53 -28.22
CA THR A 301 20.74 -28.30 -28.39
C THR A 301 20.37 -29.40 -29.38
N THR A 302 20.65 -29.33 -30.68
CA THR A 302 21.95 -29.19 -31.33
C THR A 302 21.74 -28.70 -32.78
N VAL A 303 22.28 -27.53 -33.13
CA VAL A 303 22.74 -27.26 -34.50
C VAL A 303 24.18 -26.76 -34.36
N LEU A 304 25.07 -27.72 -34.13
CA LEU A 304 26.49 -27.57 -34.43
C LEU A 304 26.85 -28.81 -35.25
N GLY A 305 26.92 -28.63 -36.56
CA GLY A 305 27.20 -29.73 -37.49
C GLY A 305 26.70 -29.45 -38.91
N LEU A 306 27.19 -28.37 -39.53
CA LEU A 306 27.51 -28.23 -40.97
C LEU A 306 27.76 -26.74 -41.30
N ALA A 307 28.80 -26.17 -40.70
CA ALA A 307 29.43 -24.93 -41.17
C ALA A 307 30.78 -25.23 -41.85
N THR A 308 30.91 -26.43 -42.40
CA THR A 308 32.10 -26.89 -43.13
C THR A 308 31.70 -27.65 -44.40
N VAL A 309 30.93 -26.98 -45.26
CA VAL A 309 31.07 -27.16 -46.71
C VAL A 309 31.35 -25.77 -47.28
N ILE A 310 32.59 -25.35 -47.03
CA ILE A 310 33.51 -24.69 -47.96
C ILE A 310 32.81 -24.37 -49.30
N THR A 311 32.45 -23.11 -49.56
CA THR A 311 33.28 -22.20 -50.37
C THR A 311 33.95 -22.85 -51.59
N LEU A 312 33.19 -23.63 -52.38
CA LEU A 312 33.58 -24.11 -53.71
C LEU A 312 32.37 -24.14 -54.64
N ALA A 313 31.79 -22.96 -54.92
CA ALA A 313 30.78 -22.80 -55.97
C ALA A 313 30.89 -21.47 -56.75
N THR A 314 32.02 -20.76 -56.67
CA THR A 314 32.25 -19.54 -57.48
C THR A 314 33.58 -19.49 -58.22
N MET A 315 34.34 -20.58 -58.26
CA MET A 315 35.48 -20.72 -59.16
C MET A 315 35.41 -22.09 -59.83
N GLY A 316 35.12 -22.13 -61.13
CA GLY A 316 35.24 -23.37 -61.92
C GLY A 316 34.07 -23.70 -62.85
N ALA A 317 33.58 -22.73 -63.61
CA ALA A 317 33.03 -22.97 -64.95
C ALA A 317 33.21 -21.68 -65.77
N THR A 318 34.43 -21.39 -66.25
CA THR A 318 34.80 -21.46 -67.69
C THR A 318 33.78 -20.76 -68.58
N LEU A 319 34.12 -19.56 -69.06
CA LEU A 319 34.69 -19.38 -70.41
C LEU A 319 33.67 -19.78 -71.49
N MET A 320 32.91 -18.80 -71.99
CA MET A 320 32.60 -18.60 -73.42
C MET A 320 31.62 -17.43 -73.55
N SER A 321 32.15 -16.22 -73.76
CA SER A 321 31.56 -15.16 -74.61
C SER A 321 32.44 -13.92 -74.53
N CYS A 322 33.60 -14.01 -75.18
CA CYS A 322 34.35 -12.83 -75.58
C CYS A 322 34.02 -12.60 -77.07
N GLN A 323 33.35 -11.49 -77.38
CA GLN A 323 33.38 -10.85 -78.69
C GLN A 323 33.68 -9.36 -78.44
N PRO A 324 34.70 -8.78 -79.10
CA PRO A 324 35.17 -7.43 -78.84
C PRO A 324 34.54 -6.43 -79.83
N GLY A 325 34.28 -5.19 -79.40
CA GLY A 325 34.03 -4.11 -80.36
C GLY A 325 33.42 -2.83 -79.82
N SER A 326 34.16 -1.73 -79.99
CA SER A 326 33.76 -0.30 -79.96
C SER A 326 33.39 0.27 -78.58
N ALA A 327 34.17 1.16 -77.97
CA ALA A 327 34.43 2.58 -78.30
C ALA A 327 34.12 3.37 -77.01
N VAL A 328 35.12 3.90 -76.28
CA VAL A 328 35.64 5.29 -76.40
C VAL A 328 34.52 6.34 -76.35
N ARG A 329 34.62 7.27 -75.36
CA ARG A 329 33.67 8.30 -74.88
C ARG A 329 32.80 7.75 -73.73
N GLN A 330 32.85 8.21 -72.49
CA GLN A 330 33.10 9.55 -71.94
C GLN A 330 33.81 9.42 -70.58
N LEU A 331 35.09 9.80 -70.55
CA LEU A 331 35.68 10.47 -69.39
C LEU A 331 35.84 11.93 -69.83
N LEU A 332 35.66 12.86 -68.89
CA LEU A 332 35.75 14.32 -69.00
C LEU A 332 34.39 15.03 -69.07
N GLU A 333 33.84 15.34 -67.89
CA GLU A 333 33.47 16.71 -67.55
C GLU A 333 33.39 16.85 -66.02
N ALA A 334 34.24 17.76 -65.48
CA ALA A 334 34.22 18.44 -64.18
C ALA A 334 34.10 17.56 -62.92
N ARG A 335 35.13 17.29 -62.09
CA ARG A 335 36.16 18.15 -61.45
C ARG A 335 35.65 19.52 -60.97
N GLU A 336 35.91 19.78 -59.68
CA GLU A 336 35.84 21.06 -58.92
C GLU A 336 34.47 21.35 -58.28
N CYS A 337 34.29 21.59 -56.97
CA CYS A 337 35.18 22.17 -55.95
C CYS A 337 35.03 21.55 -54.54
N GLN A 338 36.19 21.48 -53.88
CA GLN A 338 36.51 21.36 -52.45
C GLN A 338 35.88 22.49 -51.60
N SER A 339 35.32 22.19 -50.41
CA SER A 339 35.90 22.40 -49.06
C SER A 339 36.14 23.85 -48.61
N TRP A 340 35.56 24.27 -47.47
CA TRP A 340 36.22 24.91 -46.30
C TRP A 340 35.21 25.45 -45.26
N ASP A 341 35.17 24.81 -44.10
CA ASP A 341 35.60 25.27 -42.76
C ASP A 341 35.44 26.73 -42.25
N LEU A 342 35.15 26.77 -40.92
CA LEU A 342 35.55 27.74 -39.86
C LEU A 342 34.58 28.83 -39.33
N ASN A 343 34.19 28.63 -38.06
CA ASN A 343 34.26 29.53 -36.88
C ASN A 343 34.39 31.06 -37.09
N ALA A 344 33.50 31.84 -36.44
CA ALA A 344 33.86 32.93 -35.49
C ALA A 344 32.61 33.65 -34.88
N SER A 345 32.58 33.71 -33.54
CA SER A 345 32.13 34.79 -32.62
C SER A 345 31.14 35.90 -33.05
N CYS A 346 30.16 36.23 -32.20
CA CYS A 346 30.14 37.49 -31.42
C CYS A 346 28.88 37.71 -30.53
N GLN A 347 29.17 37.99 -29.26
CA GLN A 347 28.65 39.03 -28.36
C GLN A 347 27.21 39.05 -27.78
N GLN A 348 27.26 39.06 -26.44
CA GLN A 348 26.35 39.68 -25.48
C GLN A 348 25.91 41.10 -25.85
N LYS A 349 24.65 41.44 -25.53
CA LYS A 349 24.23 42.80 -25.19
C LYS A 349 23.43 42.79 -23.89
N THR A 350 23.95 43.54 -22.93
CA THR A 350 23.29 44.07 -21.74
C THR A 350 22.56 45.38 -22.04
N GLY A 351 21.44 45.62 -21.36
CA GLY A 351 20.98 46.94 -20.90
C GLY A 351 20.06 47.76 -21.83
N ASN A 352 18.79 47.91 -21.45
CA ASN A 352 18.33 49.06 -20.66
C ASN A 352 17.01 48.74 -19.95
#